data_AF-K2RN56-F1
#
_entry.id   AF-K2RN56-F1
#
_cell.length_a   1.000
_cell.length_b   1.000
_cell.length_c   1.000
_cell.angle_alpha   90.00
_cell.angle_beta   90.00
_cell.angle_gamma   90.00
#
_symmetry.space_group_name_H-M   'P 1'
#
loop_
_entity.id
_entity.type
_entity.pdbx_description
1 polymer ?
#
loop_
_entity_poly.entity_id
_entity_poly.type
_entity_poly.pdbx_seq_one_letter_code
_entity_poly.pdbx_strand_id
1 'polypeptide(L)'
;MMKSHPEGLSDEHITHVFSETQKLREPRTWELIRASHKQQSAEAMVSPLLELVVKYYMPIMNIDQKLAGWAKSIEGANRLEMLDVPKRFRFIPFLDELPSKPLESTAALKLVVAVVFGLLFRVAQLALQINPEGWTGSFIGHPLKETYTGIPTIDSTLSLLVWCFSNGVSGDEPSQRLQCLYFMVMLLPIALIWTIEGYRNGNYGSLVSLPVVFGAFYQLFGIAKVAPIYYLISIYTSSNILYTRTTGRPIHSSVAKALLPALLIGFVLPTALMFLPYDDPSTHQIFVALWQPFPLYVAMLTATISALIRYLSPTEALDTEMFDRKDLAPLSAAYAFAFCTTAATHLCTLVYLASSSTLSVASAFFNLQPPGLPVTHPGKSVFAFFKWDMVLCFAAVFVWCLYSVFELRRVGYITTKQAVVAAVVTAVAQVVVGPGAAYVGLWAWREGVIAGLVQTGKE
;
A
#
# COMPACT_ATOMS: atom_id res chain seq x y z
N MET A 1 -36.42 -19.16 26.33
CA MET A 1 -36.47 -19.99 27.56
C MET A 1 -37.54 -19.54 28.54
N MET A 2 -37.53 -18.31 29.09
CA MET A 2 -38.63 -17.89 30.00
C MET A 2 -40.01 -17.85 29.32
N LYS A 3 -40.08 -17.42 28.05
CA LYS A 3 -41.34 -17.44 27.28
C LYS A 3 -41.86 -18.85 26.95
N SER A 4 -41.00 -19.87 27.01
CA SER A 4 -41.34 -21.26 26.67
C SER A 4 -41.66 -22.13 27.89
N HIS A 5 -41.50 -21.59 29.10
CA HIS A 5 -41.77 -22.29 30.37
C HIS A 5 -42.53 -21.37 31.34
N PRO A 6 -43.83 -21.09 31.09
CA PRO A 6 -44.63 -20.20 31.94
C PRO A 6 -44.85 -20.77 33.36
N GLU A 7 -44.79 -22.09 33.52
CA GLU A 7 -44.82 -22.81 34.80
C GLU A 7 -43.54 -22.68 35.65
N GLY A 8 -42.47 -22.08 35.11
CA GLY A 8 -41.18 -21.92 35.80
C GLY A 8 -40.08 -22.80 35.21
N LEU A 9 -38.82 -22.50 35.59
CA LEU A 9 -37.64 -23.23 35.11
C LEU A 9 -37.28 -24.36 36.08
N SER A 10 -36.93 -25.54 35.56
CA SER A 10 -36.36 -26.63 36.37
C SER A 10 -34.90 -26.33 36.75
N ASP A 11 -34.37 -27.07 37.72
CA ASP A 11 -32.96 -26.98 38.12
C ASP A 11 -31.99 -27.25 36.95
N GLU A 12 -32.36 -28.17 36.05
CA GLU A 12 -31.59 -28.47 34.84
C GLU A 12 -31.57 -27.26 33.89
N HIS A 13 -32.71 -26.59 33.71
CA HIS A 13 -32.80 -25.38 32.91
C HIS A 13 -31.95 -24.25 33.51
N ILE A 14 -31.99 -24.07 34.82
CA ILE A 14 -31.19 -23.07 35.53
C ILE A 14 -29.70 -23.36 35.36
N THR A 15 -29.29 -24.60 35.58
CA THR A 15 -27.88 -25.04 35.44
C THR A 15 -27.38 -24.81 34.02
N HIS A 16 -28.18 -25.17 33.01
CA HIS A 16 -27.84 -24.96 31.60
C HIS A 16 -27.67 -23.47 31.26
N VAL A 17 -28.53 -22.60 31.78
CA VAL A 17 -28.41 -21.15 31.56
C VAL A 17 -27.11 -20.60 32.14
N PHE A 18 -26.76 -20.99 33.36
CA PHE A 18 -25.51 -20.56 33.98
C PHE A 18 -24.28 -21.12 33.27
N SER A 19 -24.30 -22.38 32.83
CA SER A 19 -23.18 -22.98 32.10
C SER A 19 -22.95 -22.29 30.75
N GLU A 20 -24.02 -22.00 30.00
CA GLU A 20 -23.89 -21.27 28.73
C GLU A 20 -23.45 -19.82 28.95
N THR A 21 -23.94 -19.17 30.01
CA THR A 21 -23.46 -17.83 30.39
C THR A 21 -21.97 -17.83 30.73
N GLN A 22 -21.51 -18.79 31.54
CA GLN A 22 -20.10 -18.96 31.88
C GLN A 22 -19.27 -19.16 30.62
N LYS A 23 -19.62 -20.13 29.78
CA LYS A 23 -18.92 -20.46 28.53
C LYS A 23 -18.81 -19.26 27.58
N LEU A 24 -19.87 -18.44 27.49
CA LEU A 24 -19.91 -17.29 26.60
C LEU A 24 -19.18 -16.06 27.16
N ARG A 25 -19.10 -15.89 28.49
CA ARG A 25 -18.56 -14.68 29.13
C ARG A 25 -17.14 -14.86 29.66
N GLU A 26 -16.77 -16.05 30.13
CA GLU A 26 -15.50 -16.32 30.80
C GLU A 26 -14.26 -15.96 29.96
N PRO A 27 -14.15 -16.35 28.66
CA PRO A 27 -12.97 -16.02 27.86
C PRO A 27 -12.71 -14.51 27.79
N ARG A 28 -13.78 -13.72 27.60
CA ARG A 28 -13.70 -12.26 27.55
C ARG A 28 -13.37 -11.66 28.91
N THR A 29 -13.94 -12.17 30.00
CA THR A 29 -13.61 -11.68 31.35
C THR A 29 -12.12 -11.83 31.64
N TRP A 30 -11.51 -12.96 31.28
CA TRP A 30 -10.06 -13.15 31.41
C TRP A 30 -9.24 -12.24 30.50
N GLU A 31 -9.74 -11.87 29.32
CA GLU A 31 -9.11 -10.84 28.49
C GLU A 31 -9.14 -9.46 29.17
N LEU A 32 -10.28 -9.06 29.74
CA LEU A 32 -10.43 -7.79 30.46
C LEU A 32 -9.53 -7.71 31.69
N ILE A 33 -9.45 -8.80 32.48
CA ILE A 33 -8.54 -8.90 33.63
C ILE A 33 -7.10 -8.67 33.17
N ARG A 34 -6.64 -9.40 32.14
CA ARG A 34 -5.29 -9.23 31.59
C ARG A 34 -5.04 -7.82 31.06
N ALA A 35 -6.03 -7.21 30.42
CA ALA A 35 -5.91 -5.83 29.94
C ALA A 35 -5.75 -4.85 31.10
N SER A 36 -6.54 -5.01 32.17
CA SER A 36 -6.47 -4.19 33.39
C SER A 36 -5.10 -4.27 34.06
N HIS A 37 -4.53 -5.48 34.20
CA HIS A 37 -3.18 -5.64 34.76
C HIS A 37 -2.10 -4.95 33.90
N LYS A 38 -2.19 -5.05 32.58
CA LYS A 38 -1.26 -4.37 31.66
C LYS A 38 -1.35 -2.86 31.79
N GLN A 39 -2.58 -2.33 31.87
CA GLN A 39 -2.81 -0.90 32.05
C GLN A 39 -2.24 -0.40 33.38
N GLN A 40 -2.55 -1.07 34.49
CA GLN A 40 -2.03 -0.73 35.81
C GLN A 40 -0.49 -0.75 35.82
N SER A 41 0.13 -1.75 35.18
CA SER A 41 1.59 -1.84 35.07
C SER A 41 2.19 -0.68 34.29
N ALA A 42 1.55 -0.23 33.21
CA ALA A 42 1.98 0.94 32.44
C ALA A 42 1.81 2.23 33.24
N GLU A 43 0.65 2.45 33.87
CA GLU A 43 0.35 3.65 34.67
C GLU A 43 1.27 3.78 35.88
N ALA A 44 1.59 2.66 36.54
CA ALA A 44 2.55 2.62 37.64
C ALA A 44 4.02 2.64 37.17
N MET A 45 4.27 2.66 35.84
CA MET A 45 5.60 2.70 35.24
C MET A 45 6.57 1.66 35.83
N VAL A 46 6.08 0.43 36.03
CA VAL A 46 6.74 -0.62 36.85
C VAL A 46 8.14 -1.02 36.33
N SER A 47 8.47 -0.70 35.07
CA SER A 47 9.79 -0.94 34.49
C SER A 47 10.35 0.31 33.82
N PRO A 48 11.69 0.43 33.69
CA PRO A 48 12.32 1.55 32.99
C PRO A 48 11.84 1.73 31.55
N LEU A 49 11.52 0.62 30.86
CA LEU A 49 10.96 0.68 29.51
C LEU A 49 9.56 1.32 29.51
N LEU A 50 8.70 0.93 30.46
CA LEU A 50 7.36 1.51 30.59
C LEU A 50 7.43 2.98 31.01
N GLU A 51 8.36 3.34 31.89
CA GLU A 51 8.61 4.74 32.26
C GLU A 51 8.99 5.58 31.03
N LEU A 52 9.91 5.08 30.20
CA LEU A 52 10.30 5.75 28.96
C LEU A 52 9.11 5.89 27.99
N VAL A 53 8.35 4.81 27.78
CA VAL A 53 7.18 4.81 26.90
C VAL A 53 6.12 5.80 27.40
N VAL A 54 5.76 5.76 28.67
CA VAL A 54 4.68 6.61 29.21
C VAL A 54 5.07 8.07 29.26
N LYS A 55 6.33 8.39 29.64
CA LYS A 55 6.77 9.79 29.76
C LYS A 55 7.05 10.46 28.42
N TYR A 56 7.60 9.73 27.44
CA TYR A 56 8.12 10.34 26.21
C TYR A 56 7.36 9.92 24.95
N TYR A 57 6.92 8.67 24.87
CA TYR A 57 6.23 8.17 23.68
C TYR A 57 4.71 8.40 23.73
N MET A 58 4.07 8.17 24.87
CA MET A 58 2.62 8.33 25.00
C MET A 58 2.14 9.76 24.70
N PRO A 59 2.81 10.85 25.13
CA PRO A 59 2.34 12.20 24.84
C PRO A 59 2.23 12.51 23.34
N ILE A 60 3.13 11.97 22.52
CA ILE A 60 3.21 12.21 21.07
C ILE A 60 2.29 11.30 20.24
N MET A 61 1.67 10.29 20.85
CA MET A 61 0.68 9.43 20.20
C MET A 61 -0.60 10.21 19.90
N ASN A 62 -1.27 9.87 18.80
CA ASN A 62 -2.61 10.40 18.54
C ASN A 62 -3.66 9.80 19.49
N ILE A 63 -4.85 10.41 19.55
CA ILE A 63 -5.89 10.00 20.50
C ILE A 63 -6.34 8.54 20.29
N ASP A 64 -6.45 8.13 19.03
CA ASP A 64 -6.87 6.78 18.65
C ASP A 64 -5.87 5.70 19.11
N GLN A 65 -4.57 5.98 19.01
CA GLN A 65 -3.52 5.10 19.50
C GLN A 65 -3.52 5.00 21.03
N LYS A 66 -3.72 6.13 21.72
CA LYS A 66 -3.83 6.17 23.19
C LYS A 66 -5.02 5.33 23.68
N LEU A 67 -6.16 5.46 23.00
CA LEU A 67 -7.40 4.80 23.38
C LEU A 67 -7.56 3.41 22.76
N ALA A 68 -6.66 2.96 21.88
CA ALA A 68 -6.82 1.71 21.13
C ALA A 68 -7.08 0.49 22.04
N GLY A 69 -6.31 0.38 23.13
CA GLY A 69 -6.44 -0.68 24.12
C GLY A 69 -7.77 -0.65 24.87
N TRP A 70 -8.24 0.54 25.26
CA TRP A 70 -9.53 0.72 25.92
C TRP A 70 -10.70 0.41 24.99
N ALA A 71 -10.65 0.95 23.78
CA ALA A 71 -11.65 0.70 22.75
C ALA A 71 -11.75 -0.81 22.43
N LYS A 72 -10.63 -1.55 22.39
CA LYS A 72 -10.66 -3.01 22.19
C LYS A 72 -11.51 -3.74 23.24
N SER A 73 -11.37 -3.33 24.50
CA SER A 73 -12.15 -3.90 25.61
C SER A 73 -13.65 -3.65 25.47
N ILE A 74 -14.03 -2.53 24.83
CA ILE A 74 -15.42 -2.12 24.59
C ILE A 74 -16.00 -2.82 23.34
N GLU A 75 -15.28 -2.81 22.22
CA GLU A 75 -15.73 -3.31 20.90
C GLU A 75 -16.14 -4.78 20.91
N GLY A 76 -15.45 -5.62 21.70
CA GLY A 76 -15.75 -7.05 21.83
C GLY A 76 -17.03 -7.38 22.61
N ALA A 77 -17.96 -6.44 22.79
CA ALA A 77 -19.15 -6.64 23.58
C ALA A 77 -20.24 -7.46 22.89
N ASN A 78 -20.66 -8.54 23.54
CA ASN A 78 -21.84 -9.28 23.12
C ASN A 78 -23.09 -8.43 23.34
N ARG A 79 -23.85 -8.26 22.24
CA ARG A 79 -25.17 -7.62 22.24
C ARG A 79 -26.13 -8.37 23.16
N LEU A 80 -27.03 -7.62 23.79
CA LEU A 80 -28.19 -8.14 24.50
C LEU A 80 -29.34 -8.27 23.49
N GLU A 81 -29.65 -9.49 23.05
CA GLU A 81 -30.65 -9.75 22.00
C GLU A 81 -32.05 -9.25 22.36
N MET A 82 -32.34 -9.10 23.66
CA MET A 82 -33.62 -8.58 24.16
C MET A 82 -33.74 -7.05 24.09
N LEU A 83 -32.68 -6.34 23.73
CA LEU A 83 -32.69 -4.88 23.60
C LEU A 83 -32.50 -4.47 22.15
N ASP A 84 -33.33 -3.53 21.71
CA ASP A 84 -33.16 -2.89 20.41
C ASP A 84 -31.87 -2.06 20.40
N VAL A 85 -31.12 -2.16 19.31
CA VAL A 85 -29.93 -1.33 19.11
C VAL A 85 -30.38 0.05 18.63
N PRO A 86 -30.03 1.13 19.34
CA PRO A 86 -30.43 2.46 18.92
C PRO A 86 -29.84 2.79 17.54
N LYS A 87 -30.68 3.24 16.60
CA LYS A 87 -30.25 3.73 15.29
C LYS A 87 -29.55 5.08 15.48
N ARG A 88 -28.22 5.09 15.46
CA ARG A 88 -27.38 6.28 15.59
C ARG A 88 -26.27 6.22 14.58
N PHE A 89 -25.76 7.39 14.17
CA PHE A 89 -24.54 7.44 13.39
C PHE A 89 -23.41 6.74 14.14
N ARG A 90 -22.76 5.74 13.52
CA ARG A 90 -21.61 5.03 14.08
C ARG A 90 -20.55 4.84 13.02
N PHE A 91 -19.35 5.31 13.32
CA PHE A 91 -18.22 5.14 12.43
C PHE A 91 -17.64 3.72 12.46
N ILE A 92 -17.73 3.06 13.61
CA ILE A 92 -17.32 1.67 13.81
C ILE A 92 -18.58 0.81 13.96
N PRO A 93 -18.82 -0.17 13.08
CA PRO A 93 -19.96 -1.08 13.22
C PRO A 93 -19.75 -2.06 14.38
N PHE A 94 -20.83 -2.58 14.94
CA PHE A 94 -20.74 -3.70 15.88
C PHE A 94 -20.34 -5.00 15.17
N LEU A 95 -19.79 -5.96 15.90
CA LEU A 95 -19.34 -7.24 15.33
C LEU A 95 -20.48 -8.05 14.69
N ASP A 96 -21.71 -7.92 15.18
CA ASP A 96 -22.91 -8.55 14.64
C ASP A 96 -23.50 -7.80 13.43
N GLU A 97 -23.10 -6.54 13.20
CA GLU A 97 -23.46 -5.74 12.01
C GLU A 97 -22.52 -6.01 10.83
N LEU A 98 -21.41 -6.73 11.05
CA LEU A 98 -20.45 -7.03 10.00
C LEU A 98 -21.02 -8.01 8.96
N PRO A 99 -20.69 -7.85 7.66
CA PRO A 99 -21.10 -8.78 6.61
C PRO A 99 -20.74 -10.24 6.86
N SER A 100 -19.72 -10.52 7.67
CA SER A 100 -19.37 -11.87 8.11
C SER A 100 -18.71 -11.85 9.47
N LYS A 101 -18.82 -12.96 10.21
CA LYS A 101 -18.06 -13.14 11.45
C LYS A 101 -16.56 -13.07 11.18
N PRO A 102 -15.79 -12.30 11.97
CA PRO A 102 -14.34 -12.28 11.90
C PRO A 102 -13.73 -13.66 12.13
N LEU A 103 -12.54 -13.89 11.58
CA LEU A 103 -11.80 -15.15 11.74
C LEU A 103 -10.83 -15.03 12.94
N GLU A 104 -10.84 -16.03 13.83
CA GLU A 104 -10.12 -15.96 15.11
C GLU A 104 -8.60 -16.20 15.01
N SER A 105 -8.13 -17.02 14.05
CA SER A 105 -6.70 -17.30 13.90
C SER A 105 -6.26 -17.32 12.44
N THR A 106 -5.22 -16.54 12.13
CA THR A 106 -4.69 -16.35 10.76
C THR A 106 -3.17 -16.31 10.70
N ALA A 107 -2.49 -16.69 11.81
CA ALA A 107 -1.04 -16.62 11.92
C ALA A 107 -0.33 -17.46 10.86
N ALA A 108 -0.84 -18.66 10.57
CA ALA A 108 -0.28 -19.54 9.53
C ALA A 108 -0.33 -18.89 8.14
N LEU A 109 -1.44 -18.24 7.77
CA LEU A 109 -1.53 -17.56 6.47
C LEU A 109 -0.58 -16.36 6.40
N LYS A 110 -0.50 -15.55 7.48
CA LYS A 110 0.47 -14.44 7.55
C LYS A 110 1.90 -14.94 7.40
N LEU A 111 2.24 -16.08 8.01
CA LEU A 111 3.54 -16.72 7.86
C LEU A 111 3.78 -17.18 6.41
N VAL A 112 2.79 -17.83 5.78
CA VAL A 112 2.90 -18.25 4.37
C VAL A 112 3.14 -17.05 3.46
N VAL A 113 2.35 -15.97 3.61
CA VAL A 113 2.53 -14.75 2.80
C VAL A 113 3.88 -14.10 3.07
N ALA A 114 4.34 -14.10 4.33
CA ALA A 114 5.66 -13.59 4.67
C ALA A 114 6.80 -14.40 4.02
N VAL A 115 6.67 -15.73 3.99
CA VAL A 115 7.61 -16.61 3.29
C VAL A 115 7.61 -16.31 1.79
N VAL A 116 6.44 -16.10 1.17
CA VAL A 116 6.34 -15.73 -0.25
C VAL A 116 7.08 -14.41 -0.53
N PHE A 117 6.91 -13.38 0.31
CA PHE A 117 7.66 -12.14 0.15
C PHE A 117 9.17 -12.33 0.37
N GLY A 118 9.58 -13.16 1.34
CA GLY A 118 10.98 -13.52 1.54
C GLY A 118 11.60 -14.21 0.32
N LEU A 119 10.85 -15.10 -0.33
CA LEU A 119 11.27 -15.77 -1.57
C LEU A 119 11.37 -14.77 -2.73
N LEU A 120 10.38 -13.90 -2.92
CA LEU A 120 10.41 -12.86 -3.94
C LEU A 120 11.62 -11.94 -3.75
N PHE A 121 11.90 -11.52 -2.51
CA PHE A 121 13.09 -10.74 -2.18
C PHE A 121 14.38 -11.51 -2.54
N ARG A 122 14.46 -12.80 -2.19
CA ARG A 122 15.63 -13.63 -2.51
C ARG A 122 15.85 -13.75 -4.01
N VAL A 123 14.79 -13.96 -4.80
CA VAL A 123 14.89 -14.01 -6.26
C VAL A 123 15.30 -12.65 -6.81
N ALA A 124 14.77 -11.54 -6.28
CA ALA A 124 15.16 -10.20 -6.70
C ALA A 124 16.65 -9.92 -6.42
N GLN A 125 17.20 -10.39 -5.31
CA GLN A 125 18.64 -10.29 -5.03
C GLN A 125 19.51 -11.03 -6.06
N LEU A 126 19.02 -12.15 -6.59
CA LEU A 126 19.73 -12.93 -7.61
C LEU A 126 19.55 -12.36 -9.03
N ALA A 127 18.38 -11.80 -9.31
CA ALA A 127 17.99 -11.37 -10.65
C ALA A 127 18.40 -9.91 -10.97
N LEU A 128 18.33 -9.00 -9.99
CA LEU A 128 18.64 -7.59 -10.18
C LEU A 128 20.13 -7.34 -9.95
N GLN A 129 20.92 -7.80 -10.91
CA GLN A 129 22.37 -7.62 -10.99
C GLN A 129 22.70 -6.85 -12.26
N ILE A 130 23.57 -5.84 -12.14
CA ILE A 130 24.12 -5.10 -13.27
C ILE A 130 25.55 -5.58 -13.44
N ASN A 131 25.92 -6.04 -14.65
CA ASN A 131 27.30 -6.43 -14.94
C ASN A 131 28.16 -5.15 -15.02
N PRO A 132 29.18 -4.96 -14.15
CA PRO A 132 30.04 -3.78 -14.17
C PRO A 132 30.75 -3.56 -15.51
N GLU A 133 31.06 -4.64 -16.24
CA GLU A 133 31.70 -4.58 -17.56
C GLU A 133 30.79 -3.97 -18.64
N GLY A 134 29.49 -3.81 -18.37
CA GLY A 134 28.56 -3.14 -19.26
C GLY A 134 28.60 -1.63 -19.21
N TRP A 135 29.26 -1.06 -18.21
CA TRP A 135 29.42 0.38 -18.09
C TRP A 135 30.23 0.94 -19.28
N THR A 136 29.57 1.73 -20.12
CA THR A 136 30.20 2.34 -21.31
C THR A 136 30.57 3.80 -21.12
N GLY A 137 30.16 4.43 -20.01
CA GLY A 137 30.35 5.87 -19.78
C GLY A 137 29.74 6.76 -20.86
N SER A 138 28.71 6.28 -21.57
CA SER A 138 28.07 7.00 -22.68
C SER A 138 26.54 6.92 -22.62
N PHE A 139 25.89 7.96 -23.12
CA PHE A 139 24.45 8.01 -23.36
C PHE A 139 24.19 7.86 -24.87
N ILE A 140 23.91 6.64 -25.32
CA ILE A 140 23.64 6.31 -26.74
C ILE A 140 24.70 6.92 -27.68
N GLY A 141 25.98 6.61 -27.44
CA GLY A 141 27.09 7.10 -28.25
C GLY A 141 27.56 8.52 -27.95
N HIS A 142 26.84 9.28 -27.11
CA HIS A 142 27.27 10.59 -26.64
C HIS A 142 27.98 10.50 -25.27
N PRO A 143 28.87 11.45 -24.92
CA PRO A 143 29.46 11.50 -23.59
C PRO A 143 28.39 11.57 -22.50
N LEU A 144 28.56 10.75 -21.46
CA LEU A 144 27.71 10.81 -20.28
C LEU A 144 27.99 12.11 -19.52
N LYS A 145 26.94 12.82 -19.14
CA LYS A 145 27.04 14.04 -18.32
C LYS A 145 27.37 13.64 -16.89
N GLU A 146 28.46 14.19 -16.38
CA GLU A 146 29.01 13.85 -15.04
C GLU A 146 28.71 14.89 -13.96
N THR A 147 28.10 16.02 -14.31
CA THR A 147 27.81 17.11 -13.36
C THR A 147 26.38 17.60 -13.53
N TYR A 148 25.60 17.51 -12.44
CA TYR A 148 24.20 17.92 -12.37
C TYR A 148 23.97 18.92 -11.24
N THR A 149 24.49 18.60 -10.06
CA THR A 149 24.30 19.37 -8.82
C THR A 149 25.60 20.01 -8.30
N GLY A 150 26.76 19.52 -8.76
CA GLY A 150 28.07 19.92 -8.25
C GLY A 150 28.52 19.13 -7.01
N ILE A 151 27.71 18.19 -6.50
CA ILE A 151 28.05 17.33 -5.37
C ILE A 151 28.53 15.97 -5.91
N PRO A 152 29.82 15.59 -5.72
CA PRO A 152 30.41 14.44 -6.42
C PRO A 152 29.65 13.12 -6.27
N THR A 153 29.19 12.78 -5.06
CA THR A 153 28.46 11.53 -4.79
C THR A 153 27.07 11.50 -5.42
N ILE A 154 26.38 12.66 -5.46
CA ILE A 154 25.05 12.76 -6.07
C ILE A 154 25.20 12.66 -7.58
N ASP A 155 26.18 13.38 -8.15
CA ASP A 155 26.39 13.43 -9.58
C ASP A 155 26.87 12.09 -10.16
N SER A 156 27.73 11.35 -9.44
CA SER A 156 28.12 9.99 -9.85
C SER A 156 26.95 9.02 -9.82
N THR A 157 26.08 9.12 -8.80
CA THR A 157 24.86 8.31 -8.71
C THR A 157 23.88 8.64 -9.83
N LEU A 158 23.65 9.93 -10.11
CA LEU A 158 22.78 10.37 -11.21
C LEU A 158 23.34 9.93 -12.56
N SER A 159 24.65 10.06 -12.79
CA SER A 159 25.31 9.58 -14.02
C SER A 159 25.09 8.08 -14.21
N LEU A 160 25.25 7.30 -13.14
CA LEU A 160 24.98 5.86 -13.16
C LEU A 160 23.53 5.54 -13.56
N LEU A 161 22.57 6.22 -12.93
CA LEU A 161 21.15 6.02 -13.23
C LEU A 161 20.80 6.48 -14.65
N VAL A 162 21.31 7.63 -15.11
CA VAL A 162 21.11 8.13 -16.47
C VAL A 162 21.63 7.13 -17.50
N TRP A 163 22.81 6.57 -17.28
CA TRP A 163 23.35 5.50 -18.13
C TRP A 163 22.44 4.26 -18.14
N CYS A 164 21.97 3.79 -16.98
CA CYS A 164 21.06 2.64 -16.91
C CYS A 164 19.78 2.85 -17.75
N PHE A 165 19.23 4.07 -17.73
CA PHE A 165 18.01 4.39 -18.45
C PHE A 165 18.21 4.68 -19.94
N SER A 166 19.43 5.04 -20.37
CA SER A 166 19.73 5.52 -21.73
C SER A 166 19.08 4.72 -22.86
N ASN A 167 19.28 3.41 -22.90
CA ASN A 167 18.70 2.53 -23.93
C ASN A 167 17.17 2.41 -23.82
N GLY A 168 16.63 2.51 -22.61
CA GLY A 168 15.19 2.48 -22.36
C GLY A 168 14.47 3.77 -22.76
N VAL A 169 15.16 4.92 -22.75
CA VAL A 169 14.56 6.21 -23.14
C VAL A 169 14.84 6.56 -24.61
N SER A 170 16.04 6.27 -25.11
CA SER A 170 16.54 6.77 -26.40
C SER A 170 17.23 5.72 -27.27
N GLY A 171 17.29 4.46 -26.86
CA GLY A 171 17.96 3.41 -27.63
C GLY A 171 17.22 3.01 -28.90
N ASP A 172 17.91 2.34 -29.82
CA ASP A 172 17.31 1.92 -31.10
C ASP A 172 16.38 0.70 -30.96
N GLU A 173 16.53 -0.08 -29.88
CA GLU A 173 15.78 -1.31 -29.64
C GLU A 173 14.34 -1.01 -29.18
N PRO A 174 13.30 -1.24 -30.02
CA PRO A 174 11.94 -0.82 -29.69
C PRO A 174 11.35 -1.60 -28.50
N SER A 175 11.75 -2.88 -28.33
CA SER A 175 11.29 -3.71 -27.22
C SER A 175 11.74 -3.15 -25.87
N GLN A 176 12.95 -2.61 -25.80
CA GLN A 176 13.51 -2.01 -24.59
C GLN A 176 12.86 -0.68 -24.25
N ARG A 177 12.63 0.18 -25.26
CA ARG A 177 11.94 1.45 -25.06
C ARG A 177 10.49 1.27 -24.62
N LEU A 178 9.77 0.36 -25.27
CA LEU A 178 8.39 0.03 -24.91
C LEU A 178 8.30 -0.49 -23.48
N GLN A 179 9.18 -1.42 -23.09
CA GLN A 179 9.18 -1.99 -21.74
C GLN A 179 9.52 -0.94 -20.68
N CYS A 180 10.50 -0.08 -20.93
CA CYS A 180 10.89 0.96 -20.00
C CYS A 180 9.74 1.95 -19.78
N LEU A 181 9.16 2.50 -20.86
CA LEU A 181 8.01 3.40 -20.78
C LEU A 181 6.83 2.76 -20.05
N TYR A 182 6.48 1.53 -20.44
CA TYR A 182 5.40 0.78 -19.81
C TYR A 182 5.65 0.62 -18.30
N PHE A 183 6.84 0.18 -17.92
CA PHE A 183 7.17 -0.05 -16.51
C PHE A 183 7.11 1.26 -15.72
N MET A 184 7.68 2.34 -16.23
CA MET A 184 7.64 3.64 -15.56
C MET A 184 6.21 4.09 -15.30
N VAL A 185 5.32 4.05 -16.31
CA VAL A 185 3.92 4.44 -16.10
C VAL A 185 3.21 3.53 -15.09
N MET A 186 3.53 2.24 -15.05
CA MET A 186 2.94 1.30 -14.09
C MET A 186 3.36 1.55 -12.63
N LEU A 187 4.41 2.34 -12.37
CA LEU A 187 4.78 2.77 -11.02
C LEU A 187 3.84 3.83 -10.44
N LEU A 188 3.00 4.49 -11.25
CA LEU A 188 2.07 5.55 -10.80
C LEU A 188 1.15 5.08 -9.65
N PRO A 189 0.43 3.95 -9.75
CA PRO A 189 -0.32 3.36 -8.64
C PRO A 189 0.48 3.12 -7.37
N ILE A 190 1.75 2.72 -7.49
CA ILE A 190 2.61 2.46 -6.34
C ILE A 190 2.93 3.77 -5.63
N ALA A 191 3.35 4.79 -6.38
CA ALA A 191 3.60 6.12 -5.83
C ALA A 191 2.36 6.70 -5.15
N LEU A 192 1.17 6.55 -5.76
CA LEU A 192 -0.10 7.00 -5.19
C LEU A 192 -0.43 6.23 -3.89
N ILE A 193 -0.48 4.91 -3.95
CA ILE A 193 -0.97 4.08 -2.85
C ILE A 193 -0.01 4.10 -1.67
N TRP A 194 1.30 4.00 -1.89
CA TRP A 194 2.26 4.07 -0.78
C TRP A 194 2.24 5.45 -0.10
N THR A 195 2.02 6.53 -0.86
CA THR A 195 1.83 7.86 -0.28
C THR A 195 0.54 7.91 0.55
N ILE A 196 -0.58 7.40 0.02
CA ILE A 196 -1.86 7.33 0.74
C ILE A 196 -1.71 6.52 2.03
N GLU A 197 -1.17 5.30 1.94
CA GLU A 197 -0.94 4.42 3.09
C GLU A 197 -0.04 5.09 4.11
N GLY A 198 0.90 5.92 3.67
CA GLY A 198 1.77 6.65 4.58
C GLY A 198 1.08 7.74 5.40
N TYR A 199 -0.04 8.28 4.91
CA TYR A 199 -0.87 9.28 5.61
C TYR A 199 -2.07 8.70 6.36
N ARG A 200 -2.30 7.38 6.29
CA ARG A 200 -3.42 6.73 6.99
C ARG A 200 -3.27 6.89 8.49
N ASN A 201 -4.37 7.21 9.16
CA ASN A 201 -4.43 7.19 10.63
C ASN A 201 -3.99 5.82 11.20
N GLY A 202 -4.36 4.73 10.51
CA GLY A 202 -3.97 3.36 10.85
C GLY A 202 -2.47 3.06 10.80
N ASN A 203 -1.70 3.85 10.06
CA ASN A 203 -0.26 3.70 9.90
C ASN A 203 0.55 4.79 10.61
N TYR A 204 -0.10 5.64 11.41
CA TYR A 204 0.57 6.76 12.07
C TYR A 204 1.77 6.30 12.90
N GLY A 205 2.94 6.88 12.64
CA GLY A 205 4.18 6.58 13.36
C GLY A 205 4.78 5.20 13.05
N SER A 206 4.28 4.51 12.02
CA SER A 206 4.84 3.23 11.58
C SER A 206 5.93 3.44 10.52
N LEU A 207 6.74 2.40 10.25
CA LEU A 207 7.69 2.47 9.13
C LEU A 207 6.98 2.69 7.79
N VAL A 208 5.77 2.14 7.61
CA VAL A 208 4.94 2.33 6.39
C VAL A 208 4.58 3.80 6.17
N SER A 209 4.54 4.62 7.24
CA SER A 209 4.34 6.08 7.13
C SER A 209 5.50 6.87 6.54
N LEU A 210 6.59 6.20 6.14
CA LEU A 210 7.75 6.82 5.51
C LEU A 210 7.92 6.37 4.04
N PRO A 211 6.96 6.63 3.14
CA PRO A 211 7.01 6.16 1.76
C PRO A 211 8.22 6.69 0.99
N VAL A 212 8.73 7.87 1.35
CA VAL A 212 9.96 8.47 0.78
C VAL A 212 11.19 7.58 1.00
N VAL A 213 11.30 6.95 2.16
CA VAL A 213 12.46 6.11 2.49
C VAL A 213 12.48 4.92 1.55
N PHE A 214 11.36 4.21 1.41
CA PHE A 214 11.23 3.12 0.46
C PHE A 214 11.37 3.60 -1.00
N GLY A 215 10.87 4.80 -1.30
CA GLY A 215 11.06 5.54 -2.54
C GLY A 215 12.52 5.65 -2.95
N ALA A 216 13.34 6.21 -2.06
CA ALA A 216 14.77 6.37 -2.26
C ALA A 216 15.47 5.01 -2.45
N PHE A 217 15.11 4.01 -1.63
CA PHE A 217 15.69 2.68 -1.76
C PHE A 217 15.36 2.01 -3.09
N TYR A 218 14.12 2.11 -3.60
CA TYR A 218 13.79 1.43 -4.85
C TYR A 218 14.40 2.11 -6.08
N GLN A 219 14.61 3.43 -6.04
CA GLN A 219 15.30 4.13 -7.13
C GLN A 219 16.76 3.69 -7.24
N LEU A 220 17.40 3.33 -6.13
CA LEU A 220 18.80 2.91 -6.10
C LEU A 220 18.98 1.41 -6.37
N PHE A 221 18.07 0.57 -5.87
CA PHE A 221 18.27 -0.89 -5.85
C PHE A 221 17.30 -1.68 -6.74
N GLY A 222 16.28 -1.03 -7.29
CA GLY A 222 15.14 -1.65 -7.97
C GLY A 222 14.00 -1.98 -7.01
N ILE A 223 12.77 -1.77 -7.46
CA ILE A 223 11.57 -1.90 -6.65
C ILE A 223 11.21 -3.36 -6.32
N ALA A 224 11.62 -4.33 -7.12
CA ALA A 224 11.46 -5.75 -6.83
C ALA A 224 12.15 -6.18 -5.54
N LYS A 225 13.24 -5.52 -5.13
CA LYS A 225 13.88 -5.77 -3.83
C LYS A 225 13.11 -5.09 -2.70
N VAL A 226 12.57 -3.89 -2.94
CA VAL A 226 11.98 -3.06 -1.88
C VAL A 226 10.52 -3.41 -1.60
N ALA A 227 9.72 -3.67 -2.63
CA ALA A 227 8.29 -3.95 -2.48
C ALA A 227 7.99 -5.15 -1.55
N PRO A 228 8.68 -6.31 -1.64
CA PRO A 228 8.45 -7.40 -0.69
C PRO A 228 8.76 -7.01 0.76
N ILE A 229 9.82 -6.22 1.00
CA ILE A 229 10.16 -5.71 2.34
C ILE A 229 9.08 -4.75 2.84
N TYR A 230 8.66 -3.81 2.00
CA TYR A 230 7.57 -2.88 2.32
C TYR A 230 6.29 -3.63 2.70
N TYR A 231 5.91 -4.67 1.95
CA TYR A 231 4.72 -5.47 2.25
C TYR A 231 4.88 -6.37 3.48
N LEU A 232 6.07 -6.87 3.78
CA LEU A 232 6.35 -7.58 5.04
C LEU A 232 6.16 -6.67 6.25
N ILE A 233 6.69 -5.44 6.18
CA ILE A 233 6.48 -4.41 7.21
C ILE A 233 4.99 -4.05 7.27
N SER A 234 4.32 -4.01 6.13
CA SER A 234 2.88 -3.75 6.04
C SER A 234 2.04 -4.85 6.70
N ILE A 235 2.40 -6.13 6.60
CA ILE A 235 1.73 -7.23 7.34
C ILE A 235 1.82 -7.02 8.85
N TYR A 236 3.00 -6.60 9.34
CA TYR A 236 3.21 -6.35 10.75
C TYR A 236 2.36 -5.16 11.23
N THR A 237 2.41 -4.03 10.51
CA THR A 237 1.67 -2.81 10.85
C THR A 237 0.16 -2.99 10.70
N SER A 238 -0.29 -3.70 9.66
CA SER A 238 -1.71 -4.01 9.43
C SER A 238 -2.30 -4.98 10.45
N SER A 239 -1.46 -5.62 11.27
CA SER A 239 -1.90 -6.44 12.39
C SER A 239 -2.29 -5.61 13.62
N ASN A 240 -2.02 -4.30 13.61
CA ASN A 240 -2.50 -3.38 14.64
C ASN A 240 -4.02 -3.18 14.53
N ILE A 241 -4.71 -3.21 15.67
CA ILE A 241 -6.16 -3.01 15.73
C ILE A 241 -6.59 -1.67 15.11
N LEU A 242 -5.80 -0.60 15.30
CA LEU A 242 -6.10 0.71 14.75
C LEU A 242 -6.15 0.68 13.22
N TYR A 243 -5.20 -0.02 12.58
CA TYR A 243 -5.21 -0.19 11.12
C TYR A 243 -6.46 -0.91 10.64
N THR A 244 -6.89 -1.95 11.36
CA THR A 244 -8.04 -2.75 10.95
C THR A 244 -9.38 -2.05 11.17
N ARG A 245 -9.46 -1.03 12.03
CA ARG A 245 -10.68 -0.25 12.27
C ARG A 245 -11.02 0.65 11.09
N THR A 246 -12.30 1.00 10.97
CA THR A 246 -12.75 2.01 10.00
C THR A 246 -12.09 3.37 10.23
N THR A 247 -11.73 3.73 11.47
CA THR A 247 -10.96 4.95 11.82
C THR A 247 -9.50 4.90 11.36
N GLY A 248 -8.95 3.72 11.05
CA GLY A 248 -7.61 3.59 10.49
C GLY A 248 -7.53 4.05 9.02
N ARG A 249 -8.65 4.03 8.30
CA ARG A 249 -8.71 4.36 6.86
C ARG A 249 -8.59 5.86 6.56
N PRO A 250 -9.29 6.79 7.22
CA PRO A 250 -9.22 8.21 6.88
C PRO A 250 -7.79 8.78 6.76
N ILE A 251 -7.62 9.69 5.79
CA ILE A 251 -6.52 10.66 5.75
C ILE A 251 -7.12 12.07 5.84
N HIS A 252 -6.31 13.06 6.21
CA HIS A 252 -6.77 14.45 6.27
C HIS A 252 -7.13 14.99 4.88
N SER A 253 -8.24 15.73 4.74
CA SER A 253 -8.76 16.10 3.42
C SER A 253 -7.82 16.99 2.62
N SER A 254 -7.02 17.84 3.29
CA SER A 254 -5.98 18.64 2.63
C SER A 254 -4.92 17.78 1.95
N VAL A 255 -4.57 16.63 2.54
CA VAL A 255 -3.64 15.67 1.95
C VAL A 255 -4.32 14.99 0.77
N ALA A 256 -5.56 14.53 0.94
CA ALA A 256 -6.34 13.92 -0.13
C ALA A 256 -6.44 14.81 -1.38
N LYS A 257 -6.67 16.12 -1.19
CA LYS A 257 -6.71 17.14 -2.25
C LYS A 257 -5.33 17.42 -2.87
N ALA A 258 -4.25 17.29 -2.10
CA ALA A 258 -2.89 17.54 -2.55
C ALA A 258 -2.29 16.39 -3.38
N LEU A 259 -2.76 15.15 -3.21
CA LEU A 259 -2.17 13.97 -3.85
C LEU A 259 -2.17 14.03 -5.37
N LEU A 260 -3.30 14.34 -6.00
CA LEU A 260 -3.39 14.38 -7.45
C LEU A 260 -2.46 15.44 -8.09
N PRO A 261 -2.49 16.73 -7.68
CA PRO A 261 -1.54 17.71 -8.23
C PRO A 261 -0.09 17.37 -7.91
N ALA A 262 0.21 16.81 -6.73
CA ALA A 262 1.56 16.36 -6.39
C ALA A 262 2.04 15.20 -7.28
N LEU A 263 1.19 14.26 -7.65
CA LEU A 263 1.53 13.19 -8.59
C LEU A 263 1.69 13.70 -10.03
N LEU A 264 0.83 14.63 -10.46
CA LEU A 264 0.93 15.22 -11.79
C LEU A 264 2.27 15.94 -11.97
N ILE A 265 2.65 16.78 -11.01
CA ILE A 265 3.89 17.58 -11.08
C ILE A 265 5.10 16.73 -10.70
N GLY A 266 5.01 15.92 -9.66
CA GLY A 266 6.13 15.20 -9.07
C GLY A 266 6.48 13.89 -9.78
N PHE A 267 5.57 13.32 -10.57
CA PHE A 267 5.80 12.03 -11.24
C PHE A 267 5.42 12.07 -12.73
N VAL A 268 4.18 12.46 -13.07
CA VAL A 268 3.68 12.37 -14.45
C VAL A 268 4.47 13.29 -15.38
N LEU A 269 4.64 14.56 -14.99
CA LEU A 269 5.40 15.54 -15.76
C LEU A 269 6.88 15.11 -15.94
N PRO A 270 7.65 14.76 -14.90
CA PRO A 270 9.01 14.24 -15.06
C PRO A 270 9.07 12.99 -15.95
N THR A 271 8.09 12.08 -15.84
CA THR A 271 8.06 10.87 -16.66
C THR A 271 7.83 11.23 -18.12
N ALA A 272 6.91 12.16 -18.41
CA ALA A 272 6.68 12.63 -19.77
C ALA A 272 7.95 13.28 -20.35
N LEU A 273 8.57 14.21 -19.61
CA LEU A 273 9.81 14.87 -20.01
C LEU A 273 10.94 13.86 -20.25
N MET A 274 11.04 12.78 -19.47
CA MET A 274 12.05 11.75 -19.69
C MET A 274 11.93 11.03 -21.04
N PHE A 275 10.73 10.94 -21.62
CA PHE A 275 10.46 10.19 -22.87
C PHE A 275 10.17 11.07 -24.09
N LEU A 276 10.15 12.40 -23.95
CA LEU A 276 10.04 13.30 -25.09
C LEU A 276 11.31 13.22 -25.96
N PRO A 277 11.19 13.44 -27.29
CA PRO A 277 12.35 13.54 -28.16
C PRO A 277 13.06 14.89 -27.95
N TYR A 278 14.39 14.85 -27.84
CA TYR A 278 15.24 16.04 -27.74
C TYR A 278 16.36 15.96 -28.78
N ASP A 279 16.65 17.09 -29.43
CA ASP A 279 17.78 17.19 -30.38
C ASP A 279 19.13 17.21 -29.66
N ASP A 280 19.18 17.80 -28.45
CA ASP A 280 20.38 17.87 -27.62
C ASP A 280 20.44 16.68 -26.63
N PRO A 281 21.43 15.78 -26.74
CA PRO A 281 21.60 14.66 -25.82
C PRO A 281 21.83 15.08 -24.37
N SER A 282 22.44 16.25 -24.13
CA SER A 282 22.66 16.77 -22.78
C SER A 282 21.33 17.11 -22.10
N THR A 283 20.42 17.76 -22.83
CA THR A 283 19.05 18.05 -22.38
C THR A 283 18.28 16.77 -22.03
N HIS A 284 18.39 15.72 -22.84
CA HIS A 284 17.73 14.45 -22.54
C HIS A 284 18.25 13.83 -21.24
N GLN A 285 19.58 13.79 -21.05
CA GLN A 285 20.20 13.31 -19.83
C GLN A 285 19.74 14.08 -18.58
N ILE A 286 19.54 15.39 -18.69
CA ILE A 286 18.99 16.22 -17.61
C ILE A 286 17.58 15.77 -17.23
N PHE A 287 16.70 15.49 -18.19
CA PHE A 287 15.34 15.05 -17.88
C PHE A 287 15.28 13.62 -17.33
N VAL A 288 16.20 12.74 -17.74
CA VAL A 288 16.37 11.43 -17.11
C VAL A 288 16.84 11.58 -15.66
N ALA A 289 17.80 12.46 -15.40
CA ALA A 289 18.29 12.75 -14.04
C ALA A 289 17.20 13.40 -13.17
N LEU A 290 16.42 14.32 -13.74
CA LEU A 290 15.30 14.99 -13.08
C LEU A 290 14.24 13.98 -12.63
N TRP A 291 14.01 12.90 -13.38
CA TRP A 291 13.06 11.87 -12.99
C TRP A 291 13.52 11.04 -11.78
N GLN A 292 14.83 10.85 -11.57
CA GLN A 292 15.36 9.94 -10.54
C GLN A 292 14.85 10.20 -9.12
N PRO A 293 14.81 11.44 -8.59
CA PRO A 293 14.30 11.71 -7.25
C PRO A 293 12.77 11.93 -7.18
N PHE A 294 11.97 11.44 -8.15
CA PHE A 294 10.51 11.65 -8.14
C PHE A 294 9.80 11.32 -6.81
N PRO A 295 10.18 10.28 -6.03
CA PRO A 295 9.49 9.98 -4.77
C PRO A 295 9.62 11.13 -3.75
N LEU A 296 10.74 11.86 -3.79
CA LEU A 296 10.96 13.05 -2.98
C LEU A 296 10.05 14.18 -3.44
N TYR A 297 9.90 14.39 -4.75
CA TYR A 297 9.00 15.41 -5.29
C TYR A 297 7.56 15.17 -4.87
N VAL A 298 7.05 13.95 -5.06
CA VAL A 298 5.67 13.61 -4.70
C VAL A 298 5.42 13.88 -3.21
N ALA A 299 6.34 13.48 -2.33
CA ALA A 299 6.19 13.70 -0.89
C ALA A 299 6.28 15.18 -0.50
N MET A 300 7.29 15.90 -0.99
CA MET A 300 7.45 17.33 -0.72
C MET A 300 6.26 18.13 -1.24
N LEU A 301 5.82 17.87 -2.48
CA LEU A 301 4.66 18.54 -3.07
C LEU A 301 3.37 18.21 -2.31
N THR A 302 3.17 16.94 -1.92
CA THR A 302 1.99 16.56 -1.12
C THR A 302 1.98 17.31 0.21
N ALA A 303 3.10 17.35 0.92
CA ALA A 303 3.22 18.06 2.19
C ALA A 303 3.01 19.58 2.03
N THR A 304 3.66 20.20 1.06
CA THR A 304 3.61 21.65 0.82
C THR A 304 2.23 22.09 0.33
N ILE A 305 1.65 21.41 -0.67
CA ILE A 305 0.30 21.74 -1.18
C ILE A 305 -0.73 21.51 -0.06
N SER A 306 -0.60 20.43 0.71
CA SER A 306 -1.48 20.19 1.86
C SER A 306 -1.34 21.27 2.92
N ALA A 307 -0.14 21.77 3.20
CA ALA A 307 0.07 22.86 4.15
C ALA A 307 -0.53 24.17 3.64
N LEU A 308 -0.36 24.48 2.36
CA LEU A 308 -0.96 25.64 1.71
C LEU A 308 -2.50 25.59 1.76
N ILE A 309 -3.10 24.44 1.49
CA ILE A 309 -4.57 24.27 1.59
C ILE A 309 -5.04 24.58 3.01
N ARG A 310 -4.36 24.07 4.04
CA ARG A 310 -4.72 24.34 5.45
C ARG A 310 -4.53 25.81 5.83
N TYR A 311 -3.52 26.46 5.28
CA TYR A 311 -3.27 27.88 5.51
C TYR A 311 -4.36 28.76 4.88
N LEU A 312 -4.76 28.46 3.63
CA LEU A 312 -5.78 29.21 2.89
C LEU A 312 -7.21 28.89 3.35
N SER A 313 -7.44 27.70 3.88
CA SER A 313 -8.74 27.22 4.33
C SER A 313 -8.51 26.37 5.59
N PRO A 314 -8.55 26.98 6.78
CA PRO A 314 -8.37 26.26 8.04
C PRO A 314 -9.31 25.06 8.12
N THR A 315 -8.74 23.90 8.40
CA THR A 315 -9.45 22.63 8.56
C THR A 315 -9.34 22.16 10.00
N GLU A 316 -10.29 21.35 10.42
CA GLU A 316 -10.21 20.65 11.70
C GLU A 316 -9.08 19.63 11.72
N ALA A 317 -8.66 19.22 12.92
CA ALA A 317 -7.73 18.10 13.05
C ALA A 317 -8.34 16.81 12.49
N LEU A 318 -7.48 15.87 12.05
CA LEU A 318 -7.93 14.58 11.52
C LEU A 318 -8.84 13.83 12.49
N ASP A 319 -8.56 13.94 13.80
CA ASP A 319 -9.33 13.31 14.88
C ASP A 319 -10.82 13.71 14.87
N THR A 320 -11.17 14.83 14.25
CA THR A 320 -12.55 15.31 14.08
C THR A 320 -13.01 15.19 12.64
N GLU A 321 -12.18 15.63 11.68
CA GLU A 321 -12.53 15.65 10.25
C GLU A 321 -12.83 14.25 9.69
N MET A 322 -12.21 13.21 10.25
CA MET A 322 -12.33 11.84 9.73
C MET A 322 -13.79 11.35 9.62
N PHE A 323 -14.68 11.86 10.48
CA PHE A 323 -16.09 11.50 10.52
C PHE A 323 -16.91 12.13 9.38
N ASP A 324 -16.42 13.22 8.78
CA ASP A 324 -17.06 13.91 7.66
C ASP A 324 -16.79 13.24 6.30
N ARG A 325 -15.80 12.34 6.25
CA ARG A 325 -15.44 11.57 5.03
C ARG A 325 -15.07 12.46 3.83
N LYS A 326 -14.55 13.67 4.11
CA LYS A 326 -14.11 14.67 3.12
C LYS A 326 -12.92 14.20 2.27
N ASP A 327 -12.25 13.13 2.68
CA ASP A 327 -11.15 12.50 1.96
C ASP A 327 -11.60 11.66 0.75
N LEU A 328 -12.83 11.13 0.76
CA LEU A 328 -13.27 10.13 -0.21
C LEU A 328 -13.33 10.63 -1.65
N ALA A 329 -13.89 11.82 -1.89
CA ALA A 329 -14.03 12.34 -3.26
C ALA A 329 -12.67 12.68 -3.91
N PRO A 330 -11.75 13.41 -3.25
CA PRO A 330 -10.41 13.61 -3.78
C PRO A 330 -9.63 12.30 -3.99
N LEU A 331 -9.74 11.35 -3.06
CA LEU A 331 -9.10 10.03 -3.22
C LEU A 331 -9.67 9.27 -4.41
N SER A 332 -11.00 9.25 -4.59
CA SER A 332 -11.66 8.62 -5.73
C SER A 332 -11.18 9.21 -7.06
N ALA A 333 -11.01 10.54 -7.13
CA ALA A 333 -10.46 11.19 -8.32
C ALA A 333 -9.01 10.77 -8.60
N ALA A 334 -8.17 10.69 -7.56
CA ALA A 334 -6.78 10.25 -7.70
C ALA A 334 -6.68 8.78 -8.16
N TYR A 335 -7.51 7.89 -7.59
CA TYR A 335 -7.60 6.50 -8.02
C TYR A 335 -8.09 6.36 -9.45
N ALA A 336 -9.14 7.09 -9.83
CA ALA A 336 -9.68 7.06 -11.19
C ALA A 336 -8.64 7.55 -12.21
N PHE A 337 -7.92 8.62 -11.91
CA PHE A 337 -6.83 9.11 -12.75
C PHE A 337 -5.74 8.05 -12.96
N ALA A 338 -5.23 7.46 -11.87
CA ALA A 338 -4.18 6.44 -11.96
C ALA A 338 -4.67 5.16 -12.65
N PHE A 339 -5.93 4.75 -12.42
CA PHE A 339 -6.56 3.62 -13.10
C PHE A 339 -6.63 3.87 -14.61
N CYS A 340 -7.24 4.98 -15.04
CA CYS A 340 -7.42 5.29 -16.44
C CYS A 340 -6.06 5.45 -17.16
N THR A 341 -5.09 6.11 -16.53
CA THR A 341 -3.75 6.31 -17.11
C THR A 341 -3.06 4.97 -17.33
N THR A 342 -2.97 4.12 -16.30
CA THR A 342 -2.29 2.82 -16.43
C THR A 342 -3.05 1.84 -17.31
N ALA A 343 -4.39 1.81 -17.25
CA ALA A 343 -5.20 0.97 -18.13
C ALA A 343 -5.06 1.39 -19.60
N ALA A 344 -5.09 2.69 -19.89
CA ALA A 344 -4.87 3.21 -21.23
C ALA A 344 -3.48 2.84 -21.76
N THR A 345 -2.42 3.04 -20.94
CA THR A 345 -1.07 2.63 -21.33
C THR A 345 -1.00 1.12 -21.60
N HIS A 346 -1.62 0.29 -20.76
CA HIS A 346 -1.63 -1.14 -20.97
C HIS A 346 -2.31 -1.56 -22.29
N LEU A 347 -3.52 -1.05 -22.53
CA LEU A 347 -4.25 -1.34 -23.76
C LEU A 347 -3.52 -0.83 -25.00
N CYS A 348 -2.97 0.39 -24.96
CA CYS A 348 -2.18 0.94 -26.05
C CYS A 348 -0.92 0.09 -26.32
N THR A 349 -0.23 -0.38 -25.29
CA THR A 349 0.92 -1.29 -25.43
C THR A 349 0.51 -2.62 -26.07
N LEU A 350 -0.61 -3.21 -25.66
CA LEU A 350 -1.10 -4.45 -26.27
C LEU A 350 -1.50 -4.27 -27.74
N VAL A 351 -2.19 -3.17 -28.08
CA VAL A 351 -2.56 -2.83 -29.45
C VAL A 351 -1.31 -2.61 -30.31
N TYR A 352 -0.31 -1.90 -29.78
CA TYR A 352 0.96 -1.67 -30.46
C TYR A 352 1.70 -3.00 -30.74
N LEU A 353 1.77 -3.89 -29.75
CA LEU A 353 2.39 -5.21 -29.90
C LEU A 353 1.62 -6.10 -30.88
N ALA A 354 0.29 -6.10 -30.83
CA ALA A 354 -0.54 -6.86 -31.76
C ALA A 354 -0.43 -6.37 -33.22
N SER A 355 -0.10 -5.09 -33.40
CA SER A 355 0.08 -4.47 -34.72
C SER A 355 1.51 -4.59 -35.25
N SER A 356 2.47 -5.07 -34.44
CA SER A 356 3.86 -5.20 -34.81
C SER A 356 4.16 -6.58 -35.41
N SER A 357 4.88 -6.62 -36.53
CA SER A 357 5.36 -7.86 -37.13
C SER A 357 6.69 -8.36 -36.53
N THR A 358 7.36 -7.53 -35.73
CA THR A 358 8.72 -7.79 -35.21
C THR A 358 8.77 -7.88 -33.68
N LEU A 359 7.82 -7.28 -32.97
CA LEU A 359 7.75 -7.29 -31.51
C LEU A 359 6.74 -8.32 -31.02
N SER A 360 7.03 -8.91 -29.86
CA SER A 360 6.12 -9.84 -29.18
C SER A 360 6.05 -9.49 -27.70
N VAL A 361 4.94 -9.89 -27.04
CA VAL A 361 4.79 -9.76 -25.58
C VAL A 361 5.96 -10.45 -24.85
N ALA A 362 6.38 -11.62 -25.34
CA ALA A 362 7.49 -12.36 -24.77
C ALA A 362 8.82 -11.59 -24.91
N SER A 363 9.15 -11.06 -26.09
CA SER A 363 10.40 -10.32 -26.29
C SER A 363 10.44 -9.01 -25.48
N ALA A 364 9.31 -8.32 -25.32
CA ALA A 364 9.23 -7.09 -24.52
C ALA A 364 9.27 -7.36 -23.00
N PHE A 365 8.62 -8.42 -22.50
CA PHE A 365 8.37 -8.56 -21.06
C PHE A 365 8.83 -9.88 -20.42
N PHE A 366 8.83 -11.01 -21.12
CA PHE A 366 8.95 -12.34 -20.50
C PHE A 366 10.13 -13.22 -20.96
N ASN A 367 10.87 -12.81 -21.99
CA ASN A 367 12.14 -13.44 -22.37
C ASN A 367 13.20 -13.08 -21.32
N LEU A 368 13.08 -13.71 -20.16
CA LEU A 368 13.90 -13.54 -18.97
C LEU A 368 14.98 -14.61 -18.94
N GLN A 369 16.23 -14.22 -18.70
CA GLN A 369 17.30 -15.16 -18.39
C GLN A 369 17.14 -15.67 -16.95
N PRO A 370 17.49 -16.94 -16.64
CA PRO A 370 17.41 -17.47 -15.29
C PRO A 370 18.16 -16.60 -14.26
N PRO A 371 17.59 -16.38 -13.06
CA PRO A 371 18.25 -15.59 -12.02
C PRO A 371 19.64 -16.15 -11.66
N GLY A 372 20.61 -15.28 -11.46
CA GLY A 372 21.97 -15.65 -11.04
C GLY A 372 22.91 -16.12 -12.16
N LEU A 373 22.46 -16.20 -13.42
CA LEU A 373 23.36 -16.43 -14.56
C LEU A 373 23.96 -15.11 -15.07
N PRO A 374 25.27 -15.07 -15.43
CA PRO A 374 25.89 -13.87 -15.99
C PRO A 374 25.23 -13.49 -17.31
N VAL A 375 24.84 -12.22 -17.46
CA VAL A 375 24.35 -11.71 -18.74
C VAL A 375 25.54 -11.59 -19.68
N THR A 376 25.59 -12.48 -20.68
CA THR A 376 26.70 -12.61 -21.64
C THR A 376 26.88 -11.41 -22.58
N HIS A 377 25.91 -10.50 -22.65
CA HIS A 377 25.96 -9.28 -23.45
C HIS A 377 25.80 -8.05 -22.55
N PRO A 378 26.84 -7.20 -22.40
CA PRO A 378 26.86 -6.15 -21.39
C PRO A 378 25.71 -5.12 -21.53
N GLY A 379 25.35 -4.73 -22.76
CA GLY A 379 24.20 -3.84 -23.04
C GLY A 379 22.81 -4.46 -22.81
N LYS A 380 22.70 -5.80 -22.73
CA LYS A 380 21.44 -6.50 -22.42
C LYS A 380 21.22 -6.69 -20.92
N SER A 381 22.24 -6.41 -20.08
CA SER A 381 22.17 -6.60 -18.63
C SER A 381 21.15 -5.68 -17.97
N VAL A 382 21.13 -4.39 -18.33
CA VAL A 382 20.18 -3.41 -17.79
C VAL A 382 18.76 -3.67 -18.29
N PHE A 383 18.60 -4.13 -19.52
CA PHE A 383 17.28 -4.51 -20.01
C PHE A 383 16.72 -5.73 -19.26
N ALA A 384 17.54 -6.75 -19.02
CA ALA A 384 17.17 -7.90 -18.20
C ALA A 384 16.84 -7.48 -16.76
N PHE A 385 17.60 -6.54 -16.19
CA PHE A 385 17.33 -5.94 -14.89
C PHE A 385 15.91 -5.36 -14.84
N PHE A 386 15.53 -4.48 -15.78
CA PHE A 386 14.21 -3.83 -15.75
C PHE A 386 13.06 -4.81 -15.95
N LYS A 387 13.23 -5.86 -16.76
CA LYS A 387 12.19 -6.90 -16.89
C LYS A 387 12.00 -7.66 -15.58
N TRP A 388 13.08 -8.10 -14.95
CA TRP A 388 13.01 -8.77 -13.65
C TRP A 388 12.44 -7.86 -12.56
N ASP A 389 12.86 -6.59 -12.56
CA ASP A 389 12.38 -5.58 -11.62
C ASP A 389 10.86 -5.40 -11.74
N MET A 390 10.35 -5.24 -12.96
CA MET A 390 8.93 -5.14 -13.23
C MET A 390 8.15 -6.40 -12.81
N VAL A 391 8.58 -7.58 -13.28
CA VAL A 391 7.85 -8.84 -13.05
C VAL A 391 7.78 -9.17 -11.56
N LEU A 392 8.89 -9.05 -10.83
CA LEU A 392 8.93 -9.36 -9.40
C LEU A 392 8.22 -8.28 -8.57
N CYS A 393 8.29 -7.01 -8.96
CA CYS A 393 7.52 -5.94 -8.35
C CYS A 393 6.02 -6.23 -8.41
N PHE A 394 5.50 -6.52 -9.61
CA PHE A 394 4.06 -6.77 -9.77
C PHE A 394 3.62 -8.13 -9.25
N ALA A 395 4.51 -9.12 -9.17
CA ALA A 395 4.25 -10.34 -8.40
C ALA A 395 4.06 -10.03 -6.90
N ALA A 396 4.91 -9.18 -6.33
CA ALA A 396 4.77 -8.75 -4.93
C ALA A 396 3.48 -7.94 -4.71
N VAL A 397 3.16 -7.00 -5.62
CA VAL A 397 1.90 -6.23 -5.60
C VAL A 397 0.69 -7.16 -5.68
N PHE A 398 0.73 -8.18 -6.55
CA PHE A 398 -0.37 -9.14 -6.69
C PHE A 398 -0.59 -9.97 -5.42
N VAL A 399 0.48 -10.47 -4.80
CA VAL A 399 0.39 -11.17 -3.51
C VAL A 399 -0.19 -10.24 -2.44
N TRP A 400 0.24 -8.98 -2.40
CA TRP A 400 -0.28 -7.97 -1.48
C TRP A 400 -1.76 -7.67 -1.70
N CYS A 401 -2.20 -7.63 -2.95
CA CYS A 401 -3.60 -7.48 -3.32
C CYS A 401 -4.46 -8.62 -2.77
N LEU A 402 -4.04 -9.87 -2.99
CA LEU A 402 -4.75 -11.05 -2.47
C LEU A 402 -4.78 -11.08 -0.95
N TYR A 403 -3.66 -10.72 -0.30
CA TYR A 403 -3.60 -10.60 1.15
C TYR A 403 -4.55 -9.50 1.66
N SER A 404 -4.66 -8.37 0.97
CA SER A 404 -5.57 -7.29 1.34
C SER A 404 -7.05 -7.70 1.23
N VAL A 405 -7.41 -8.47 0.21
CA VAL A 405 -8.76 -9.07 0.09
C VAL A 405 -9.01 -10.04 1.24
N PHE A 406 -8.04 -10.89 1.55
CA PHE A 406 -8.12 -11.79 2.70
C PHE A 406 -8.31 -11.02 4.01
N GLU A 407 -7.56 -9.94 4.24
CA GLU A 407 -7.66 -9.15 5.46
C GLU A 407 -9.07 -8.56 5.63
N LEU A 408 -9.68 -8.03 4.55
CA LEU A 408 -11.08 -7.58 4.59
C LEU A 408 -12.03 -8.70 4.99
N ARG A 409 -11.83 -9.93 4.48
CA ARG A 409 -12.63 -11.07 4.88
C ARG A 409 -12.36 -11.49 6.32
N ARG A 410 -11.09 -11.48 6.75
CA ARG A 410 -10.65 -11.85 8.11
C ARG A 410 -11.33 -10.97 9.14
N VAL A 411 -11.40 -9.66 8.91
CA VAL A 411 -12.04 -8.72 9.84
C VAL A 411 -13.57 -8.67 9.69
N GLY A 412 -14.15 -9.44 8.75
CA GLY A 412 -15.60 -9.54 8.59
C GLY A 412 -16.22 -8.49 7.67
N TYR A 413 -15.43 -7.61 7.05
CA TYR A 413 -15.91 -6.49 6.23
C TYR A 413 -16.51 -6.92 4.89
N ILE A 414 -16.21 -8.13 4.46
CA ILE A 414 -16.79 -8.76 3.28
C ILE A 414 -17.12 -10.22 3.56
N THR A 415 -18.04 -10.77 2.76
CA THR A 415 -18.35 -12.20 2.75
C THR A 415 -17.27 -13.02 2.07
N THR A 416 -17.22 -14.33 2.33
CA THR A 416 -16.30 -15.24 1.63
C THR A 416 -16.54 -15.22 0.12
N LYS A 417 -17.81 -15.14 -0.32
CA LYS A 417 -18.16 -15.02 -1.74
C LYS A 417 -17.55 -13.76 -2.36
N GLN A 418 -17.70 -12.61 -1.71
CA GLN A 418 -17.10 -11.35 -2.18
C GLN A 418 -15.58 -11.43 -2.22
N ALA A 419 -14.95 -12.09 -1.23
CA ALA A 419 -13.50 -12.27 -1.21
C ALA A 419 -13.01 -13.11 -2.41
N VAL A 420 -13.69 -14.23 -2.70
CA VAL A 420 -13.36 -15.08 -3.86
C VAL A 420 -13.55 -14.30 -5.17
N VAL A 421 -14.67 -13.58 -5.32
CA VAL A 421 -14.92 -12.76 -6.50
C VAL A 421 -13.84 -11.67 -6.65
N ALA A 422 -13.50 -10.95 -5.58
CA ALA A 422 -12.47 -9.92 -5.62
C ALA A 422 -11.09 -10.49 -5.97
N ALA A 423 -10.73 -11.67 -5.46
CA ALA A 423 -9.48 -12.35 -5.81
C ALA A 423 -9.44 -12.75 -7.29
N VAL A 424 -10.52 -13.33 -7.82
CA VAL A 424 -10.62 -13.70 -9.24
C VAL A 424 -10.58 -12.47 -10.14
N VAL A 425 -11.36 -11.44 -9.82
CA VAL A 425 -11.37 -10.17 -10.57
C VAL A 425 -9.98 -9.53 -10.55
N THR A 426 -9.29 -9.55 -9.41
CA THR A 426 -7.92 -9.03 -9.30
C THR A 426 -6.95 -9.79 -10.20
N ALA A 427 -7.05 -11.13 -10.26
CA ALA A 427 -6.21 -11.96 -11.11
C ALA A 427 -6.47 -11.72 -12.60
N VAL A 428 -7.75 -11.65 -13.01
CA VAL A 428 -8.14 -11.35 -14.39
C VAL A 428 -7.71 -9.93 -14.78
N ALA A 429 -7.87 -8.96 -13.88
CA ALA A 429 -7.52 -7.56 -14.12
C ALA A 429 -6.03 -7.36 -14.44
N GLN A 430 -5.13 -8.19 -13.89
CA GLN A 430 -3.69 -8.12 -14.22
C GLN A 430 -3.44 -8.21 -15.73
N VAL A 431 -4.26 -9.02 -16.44
CA VAL A 431 -4.12 -9.30 -17.87
C VAL A 431 -4.98 -8.37 -18.71
N VAL A 432 -6.18 -8.00 -18.24
CA VAL A 432 -7.14 -7.21 -19.04
C VAL A 432 -6.81 -5.72 -19.04
N VAL A 433 -6.54 -5.17 -17.86
CA VAL A 433 -6.28 -3.72 -17.68
C VAL A 433 -4.83 -3.42 -17.28
N GLY A 434 -4.03 -4.47 -17.08
CA GLY A 434 -2.65 -4.35 -16.64
C GLY A 434 -2.51 -4.32 -15.12
N PRO A 435 -1.29 -4.59 -14.61
CA PRO A 435 -1.05 -4.81 -13.20
C PRO A 435 -1.14 -3.51 -12.37
N GLY A 436 -0.80 -2.36 -12.96
CA GLY A 436 -0.98 -1.05 -12.33
C GLY A 436 -2.46 -0.71 -12.11
N ALA A 437 -3.28 -0.86 -13.14
CA ALA A 437 -4.72 -0.60 -13.07
C ALA A 437 -5.43 -1.60 -12.14
N ALA A 438 -5.03 -2.86 -12.17
CA ALA A 438 -5.54 -3.88 -11.24
C ALA A 438 -5.25 -3.52 -9.78
N TYR A 439 -4.04 -3.04 -9.47
CA TYR A 439 -3.66 -2.65 -8.11
C TYR A 439 -4.50 -1.47 -7.61
N VAL A 440 -4.56 -0.38 -8.38
CA VAL A 440 -5.31 0.81 -7.99
C VAL A 440 -6.82 0.60 -7.97
N GLY A 441 -7.35 -0.22 -8.88
CA GLY A 441 -8.76 -0.60 -8.91
C GLY A 441 -9.16 -1.39 -7.66
N LEU A 442 -8.32 -2.34 -7.23
CA LEU A 442 -8.55 -3.05 -5.97
C LEU A 442 -8.48 -2.11 -4.77
N TRP A 443 -7.52 -1.18 -4.74
CA TRP A 443 -7.41 -0.22 -3.65
C TRP A 443 -8.62 0.70 -3.56
N ALA A 444 -9.14 1.18 -4.69
CA ALA A 444 -10.36 1.97 -4.76
C ALA A 444 -11.60 1.17 -4.28
N TRP A 445 -11.72 -0.10 -4.68
CA TRP A 445 -12.78 -0.97 -4.18
C TRP A 445 -12.68 -1.19 -2.66
N ARG A 446 -11.47 -1.45 -2.15
CA ARG A 446 -11.20 -1.58 -0.71
C ARG A 446 -11.63 -0.32 0.05
N GLU A 447 -11.34 0.87 -0.47
CA GLU A 447 -11.80 2.12 0.14
C GLU A 447 -13.32 2.19 0.22
N GLY A 448 -14.02 1.82 -0.86
CA GLY A 448 -15.48 1.78 -0.90
C GLY A 448 -16.06 0.81 0.14
N VAL A 449 -15.46 -0.38 0.29
CA VAL A 449 -15.85 -1.36 1.30
C VAL A 449 -15.72 -0.77 2.70
N ILE A 450 -14.54 -0.24 3.06
CA ILE A 450 -14.30 0.25 4.43
C ILE A 450 -15.16 1.49 4.73
N ALA A 451 -15.31 2.41 3.76
CA ALA A 451 -16.15 3.59 3.91
C ALA A 451 -17.66 3.25 3.99
N GLY A 452 -18.08 2.14 3.37
CA GLY A 452 -19.46 1.66 3.39
C GLY A 452 -19.90 1.02 4.70
N LEU A 453 -18.95 0.68 5.59
CA LEU A 453 -19.25 0.12 6.91
C LEU A 453 -19.73 1.15 7.93
N VAL A 454 -19.57 2.44 7.63
CA VAL A 454 -20.02 3.54 8.50
C VAL A 454 -21.55 3.55 8.51
N GLN A 455 -22.14 3.31 9.68
CA GLN A 455 -23.58 3.34 9.89
C GLN A 455 -24.05 4.79 9.92
N THR A 456 -24.89 5.16 8.95
CA THR A 456 -25.34 6.55 8.80
C THR A 456 -26.54 6.90 9.68
N GLY A 457 -27.13 5.91 10.37
CA GLY A 457 -28.29 6.10 11.22
C GLY A 457 -29.57 6.53 10.48
N LYS A 458 -29.55 6.52 9.14
CA LYS A 458 -30.73 6.82 8.31
C LYS A 458 -31.49 5.53 8.01
N GLU A 459 -32.81 5.61 8.16
CA GLU A 459 -33.76 4.53 7.89
C GLU A 459 -33.85 4.16 6.42
#